data_AF-A0A661ETD1-F1
#
_entry.id   AF-A0A661ETD1-F1
#
_cell.length_a   1.000
_cell.length_b   1.000
_cell.length_c   1.000
_cell.angle_alpha   90.00
_cell.angle_beta   90.00
_cell.angle_gamma   90.00
#
_symmetry.space_group_name_H-M   'P 1'
#
loop_
_entity.id
_entity.type
_entity.pdbx_description
1 polymer ?
#
loop_
_entity_poly.entity_id
_entity_poly.type
_entity_poly.pdbx_seq_one_letter_code
_entity_poly.pdbx_strand_id
1 'polypeptide(L)' 'MKPENIKWRVVDKPGETFKVHRSIYTDPDIYQTELEQIFEGNWIYIAHDSQLPNANDYFTTLVGRQPVVISRDDEGKLH' A
#
# COMPACT_ATOMS: atom_id res chain seq x y z
N MET A 1 -12.59 -1.73 -10.54
CA MET A 1 -12.40 -1.45 -11.99
C MET A 1 -11.57 -2.55 -12.62
N LYS A 2 -11.84 -3.00 -13.86
CA LYS A 2 -10.99 -4.02 -14.50
C LYS A 2 -9.73 -3.38 -15.12
N PRO A 3 -8.55 -4.05 -15.11
CA PRO A 3 -7.30 -3.51 -15.65
C PRO A 3 -7.39 -3.04 -17.12
N GLU A 4 -8.22 -3.71 -17.92
CA GLU A 4 -8.49 -3.35 -19.31
C GLU A 4 -9.05 -1.92 -19.49
N ASN A 5 -9.72 -1.38 -18.48
CA ASN A 5 -10.30 -0.03 -18.51
C ASN A 5 -9.26 1.09 -18.28
N ILE A 6 -8.02 0.74 -17.89
CA ILE A 6 -6.95 1.69 -17.57
C ILE A 6 -6.04 1.95 -18.78
N LYS A 7 -6.04 1.06 -19.78
CA LYS A 7 -5.06 1.05 -20.88
C LYS A 7 -4.95 2.39 -21.65
N TRP A 8 -6.06 3.08 -21.88
CA TRP A 8 -6.04 4.37 -22.58
C TRP A 8 -5.45 5.52 -21.74
N ARG A 9 -5.39 5.34 -20.41
CA ARG A 9 -4.87 6.32 -19.45
C ARG A 9 -3.35 6.30 -19.35
N VAL A 10 -2.67 5.35 -20.00
CA VAL A 10 -1.22 5.19 -19.99
C VAL A 10 -0.68 5.32 -21.40
N VAL A 11 0.33 6.17 -21.58
CA VAL A 11 1.10 6.27 -22.83
C VAL A 11 2.53 5.86 -22.51
N ASP A 12 2.84 4.62 -22.89
CA ASP A 12 4.17 4.04 -22.80
C ASP A 12 4.65 3.68 -24.21
N LYS A 13 5.63 4.44 -24.71
CA LYS A 13 6.23 4.28 -26.03
C LYS A 13 7.75 4.30 -25.89
N PRO A 14 8.48 3.29 -26.39
CA PRO A 14 9.93 3.26 -26.31
C PRO A 14 10.58 4.52 -26.89
N GLY A 15 11.50 5.13 -26.13
CA GLY A 15 12.19 6.36 -26.54
C GLY A 15 11.40 7.66 -26.34
N GLU A 16 10.15 7.59 -25.87
CA GLU A 16 9.36 8.74 -25.47
C GLU A 16 9.22 8.81 -23.93
N THR A 17 8.80 9.96 -23.42
CA THR A 17 8.46 10.12 -22.01
C THR A 17 7.21 9.33 -21.67
N PHE A 18 7.28 8.50 -20.63
CA PHE A 18 6.13 7.84 -20.03
C PHE A 18 5.12 8.88 -19.52
N LYS A 19 3.86 8.78 -19.95
CA LYS A 19 2.80 9.73 -19.59
C LYS A 19 1.57 8.99 -19.08
N VAL A 20 0.88 9.62 -18.15
CA VAL A 20 -0.38 9.13 -17.59
C VAL A 20 -1.42 10.24 -17.62
N HIS A 21 -2.66 9.87 -17.91
CA HIS A 21 -3.77 10.79 -17.84
C HIS A 21 -4.04 11.18 -16.38
N ARG A 22 -4.26 12.47 -16.11
CA ARG A 22 -4.39 13.00 -14.74
C ARG A 22 -5.45 12.29 -13.89
N SER A 23 -6.48 11.73 -14.52
CA SER A 23 -7.55 11.00 -13.83
C SER A 23 -7.04 9.83 -12.99
N ILE A 24 -5.84 9.28 -13.26
CA ILE A 24 -5.29 8.21 -12.42
C ILE A 24 -5.13 8.61 -10.95
N TYR A 25 -5.01 9.91 -10.66
CA TYR A 25 -4.81 10.42 -9.31
C TYR A 25 -6.11 10.87 -8.62
N THR A 26 -7.22 10.92 -9.35
CA THR A 26 -8.47 11.53 -8.85
C THR A 26 -9.71 10.68 -9.05
N ASP A 27 -9.64 9.62 -9.85
CA ASP A 27 -10.78 8.74 -10.14
C ASP A 27 -11.06 7.83 -8.93
N PRO A 28 -12.23 7.92 -8.27
CA PRO A 28 -12.56 7.10 -7.11
C PRO A 28 -12.58 5.59 -7.40
N ASP A 29 -12.93 5.19 -8.62
CA ASP A 29 -12.98 3.77 -9.00
C ASP A 29 -11.58 3.18 -9.15
N ILE A 30 -10.60 3.99 -9.59
CA ILE A 30 -9.18 3.59 -9.55
C ILE A 30 -8.75 3.43 -8.11
N TYR A 31 -8.99 4.43 -7.26
CA TYR A 31 -8.58 4.38 -5.86
C TYR A 31 -9.09 3.13 -5.14
N GLN A 32 -10.37 2.79 -5.31
CA GLN A 32 -10.94 1.59 -4.70
C GLN A 32 -10.28 0.30 -5.23
N THR A 33 -9.94 0.27 -6.52
CA THR A 33 -9.26 -0.88 -7.13
C THR A 33 -7.82 -1.01 -6.63
N GLU A 34 -7.11 0.11 -6.46
CA GLU A 34 -5.74 0.12 -5.93
C GLU A 34 -5.73 -0.43 -4.49
N LEU A 35 -6.70 -0.03 -3.66
CA LEU A 35 -6.84 -0.57 -2.31
C LEU A 35 -6.97 -2.11 -2.33
N GLU A 36 -7.91 -2.63 -3.11
CA GLU A 36 -8.19 -4.07 -3.19
C GLU A 36 -7.03 -4.88 -3.80
N GLN A 37 -6.44 -4.39 -4.89
CA GLN A 37 -5.50 -5.19 -5.68
C GLN A 37 -4.04 -4.93 -5.35
N ILE A 38 -3.71 -3.72 -4.87
CA ILE A 38 -2.34 -3.34 -4.54
C ILE A 38 -2.15 -3.40 -3.03
N PHE A 39 -2.95 -2.64 -2.27
CA PHE A 39 -2.68 -2.49 -0.84
C PHE A 39 -3.07 -3.73 -0.02
N GLU A 40 -4.17 -4.40 -0.34
CA GLU A 40 -4.62 -5.61 0.38
C GLU A 40 -3.94 -6.90 -0.14
N GLY A 41 -3.32 -6.85 -1.33
CA GLY A 41 -2.75 -8.02 -2.00
C GLY A 41 -1.22 -8.14 -1.95
N ASN A 42 -0.51 -7.16 -1.39
CA ASN A 42 0.96 -7.10 -1.44
C ASN A 42 1.58 -6.81 -0.06
N TRP A 43 2.89 -7.05 0.05
CA TRP A 43 3.66 -6.68 1.22
C TRP A 43 3.78 -5.16 1.34
N ILE A 44 3.38 -4.63 2.49
CA ILE A 44 3.50 -3.21 2.83
C ILE A 44 4.49 -3.07 3.98
N TYR A 45 5.42 -2.15 3.84
CA TYR A 45 6.33 -1.78 4.92
C TYR A 45 5.55 -1.02 6.01
N ILE A 46 5.64 -1.49 7.25
CA ILE A 46 4.84 -0.94 8.36
C ILE A 46 5.71 -0.25 9.42
N ALA A 47 6.78 -0.90 9.86
CA ALA A 47 7.63 -0.38 10.93
C ALA A 47 9.06 -0.95 10.86
N HIS A 48 9.99 -0.26 11.51
CA HIS A 48 11.33 -0.74 11.81
C HIS A 48 11.37 -1.36 13.22
N ASP A 49 12.21 -2.37 13.42
CA ASP A 49 12.38 -3.09 14.69
C ASP A 49 12.69 -2.15 15.88
N SER A 50 13.47 -1.09 15.64
CA SER A 50 13.81 -0.09 16.67
C SER A 50 12.63 0.77 17.14
N GLN A 51 11.47 0.71 16.47
CA GLN A 51 10.26 1.38 16.93
C GLN A 51 9.55 0.59 18.06
N LEU A 52 9.92 -0.67 18.25
CA LEU A 52 9.44 -1.53 19.34
C LEU A 52 10.64 -2.16 20.06
N PRO A 53 11.50 -1.36 20.72
CA PRO A 53 12.77 -1.85 21.26
C PRO A 53 12.61 -2.80 22.45
N ASN A 54 11.50 -2.75 23.19
CA ASN A 54 11.31 -3.52 24.42
C ASN A 54 10.17 -4.54 24.30
N ALA A 55 10.23 -5.56 25.16
CA ALA A 55 9.13 -6.51 25.34
C ALA A 55 7.85 -5.78 25.79
N ASN A 56 6.71 -6.18 25.23
CA ASN A 56 5.40 -5.55 25.41
C ASN A 56 5.21 -4.16 24.76
N ASP A 57 6.15 -3.71 23.93
CA ASP A 57 5.91 -2.55 23.08
C ASP A 57 4.89 -2.88 21.98
N TYR A 58 4.09 -1.89 21.60
CA TYR A 58 3.18 -1.99 20.46
C TYR A 58 3.21 -0.72 19.61
N PHE A 59 2.91 -0.88 18.32
CA PHE A 59 2.84 0.18 17.34
C PHE A 59 1.56 0.02 16.52
N THR A 60 0.87 1.11 16.24
CA THR A 60 -0.38 1.09 15.46
C THR A 60 -0.27 2.00 14.25
N THR A 61 -0.80 1.55 13.11
CA THR A 61 -0.92 2.39 11.92
C THR A 61 -2.08 1.93 11.03
N LEU A 62 -2.23 2.57 9.87
CA LEU A 62 -3.19 2.19 8.84
C LEU A 62 -2.45 1.56 7.65
N VAL A 63 -2.97 0.45 7.17
CA VAL A 63 -2.58 -0.19 5.91
C VAL A 63 -3.77 -0.08 4.96
N GLY A 64 -3.71 0.85 4.00
CA GLY A 64 -4.87 1.23 3.20
C GLY A 64 -6.00 1.74 4.10
N ARG A 65 -7.06 0.92 4.26
CA ARG A 65 -8.23 1.21 5.13
C ARG A 65 -8.25 0.40 6.42
N GLN A 66 -7.29 -0.50 6.60
CA GLN A 66 -7.26 -1.43 7.72
C GLN A 66 -6.36 -0.91 8.83
N PRO A 67 -6.88 -0.69 10.06
CA PRO A 67 -6.04 -0.44 11.21
C PRO A 67 -5.30 -1.72 11.58
N VAL A 68 -3.99 -1.59 11.79
CA VAL A 68 -3.11 -2.69 12.17
C VAL A 68 -2.38 -2.35 13.47
N VAL A 69 -2.12 -3.40 14.25
CA VAL A 69 -1.29 -3.34 15.44
C VAL A 69 -0.14 -4.31 15.23
N ILE A 70 1.07 -3.84 15.47
CA ILE A 70 2.27 -4.66 15.62
C ILE A 70 2.59 -4.67 17.11
N SER A 71 2.90 -5.84 17.66
CA SER A 71 3.31 -5.96 19.06
C SER A 71 4.54 -6.84 19.21
N ARG A 72 5.44 -6.46 20.11
CA ARG A 72 6.48 -7.34 20.62
C ARG A 72 5.96 -8.03 21.87
N ASP A 73 5.88 -9.36 21.86
CA ASP A 73 5.47 -10.11 23.04
C ASP A 73 6.52 -10.07 24.16
N ASP A 74 6.21 -10.69 25.30
CA ASP A 74 7.07 -10.78 26.48
C ASP A 74 8.34 -11.61 26.23
N GLU A 75 8.29 -12.55 25.28
CA GLU A 75 9.43 -13.33 24.79
C GLU A 75 10.29 -12.57 23.77
N GLY A 76 9.87 -11.38 23.34
CA GLY A 76 10.61 -10.51 22.43
C GLY A 76 10.32 -10.73 20.94
N LYS A 77 9.32 -11.53 20.57
CA LYS A 77 8.92 -11.81 19.18
C LYS A 77 7.89 -10.81 18.68
N LEU A 78 8.02 -10.41 17.41
CA LEU A 78 7.08 -9.52 16.73
C LEU A 78 5.90 -10.29 16.11
N HIS A 79 4.70 -9.71 16.25
CA HIS A 79 3.44 -10.16 15.66
C HIS A 79 2.73 -9.01 14.97
#